data_AF-A0A951X4R5-F1
#
_entry.id   AF-A0A951X4R5-F1
#
_cell.length_a   1.000
_cell.length_b   1.000
_cell.length_c   1.000
_cell.angle_alpha   90.00
_cell.angle_beta   90.00
_cell.angle_gamma   90.00
#
_symmetry.space_group_name_H-M   'P 1'
#
loop_
_entity.id
_entity.type
_entity.pdbx_description
1 polymer ?
#
loop_
_entity_poly.entity_id
_entity_poly.type
_entity_poly.pdbx_seq_one_letter_code
_entity_poly.pdbx_strand_id
1 'polypeptide(L)'
;MKRTQLILSVLLVFGLLLAACAPEAPPAATEAPAAATEAVTEAATEAAAEATEAATEAAAEAPAEGAAGALACAEPVKVGLITDLTGALAIYGTMMERGFSLGMEYAAGAPADADGVYTVDGCPIQVLVRDDKGSAETTATLARELIEVDGVKLLVGTVSSGSTATLQEIARDNQVPLIVGPAAANDITGVNFNEYTFRVSRENYQDYINLCQYLTTQYSTFVQIAPDYSFGYGGAQSARDACTFYGGQFVTDDIFAPLDTTEFTPYMEQILDSGAEAWIVTWAGGGFIPMLQSAKETGVLDEMGLGAAFIDNKTMPAVFSNVVGSTSGIFYHYTLPQNALNDWLVEQTTSRFDTPPDLFDADGMNAALAVVNALRKSGGDASAAALLAALEGLEFEGPKGTIYFRPEDHVAIQDMYVVTLTNLDDPEFKFFDLVSTNRPEPPCLLPEGLQDRCGDLPVGSLGG
;
A
#
# COMPACT_ATOMS: atom_id res chain seq x y z
N MET A 1 -20.82 -44.88 -37.22
CA MET A 1 -21.32 -45.12 -35.85
C MET A 1 -20.25 -45.83 -35.04
N LYS A 2 -19.77 -45.27 -33.91
CA LYS A 2 -18.96 -45.96 -32.84
C LYS A 2 -17.60 -46.54 -33.34
N ARG A 3 -16.61 -46.96 -32.53
CA ARG A 3 -15.95 -46.58 -31.23
C ARG A 3 -14.71 -47.52 -31.13
N THR A 4 -13.56 -47.29 -30.48
CA THR A 4 -12.97 -46.19 -29.66
C THR A 4 -11.43 -46.33 -29.71
N GLN A 5 -10.67 -45.35 -29.20
CA GLN A 5 -9.32 -45.50 -28.59
C GLN A 5 -8.12 -45.94 -29.46
N LEU A 6 -7.06 -45.12 -29.41
CA LEU A 6 -5.70 -45.46 -29.81
C LEU A 6 -4.80 -45.45 -28.56
N ILE A 7 -4.06 -46.53 -28.30
CA ILE A 7 -2.97 -46.59 -27.31
C ILE A 7 -1.86 -47.44 -27.95
N LEU A 8 -0.67 -46.86 -28.18
CA LEU A 8 0.63 -47.50 -27.90
C LEU A 8 1.82 -46.57 -28.22
N SER A 9 2.64 -46.34 -27.19
CA SER A 9 4.10 -46.41 -27.18
C SER A 9 4.93 -46.02 -28.41
N VAL A 10 5.76 -44.99 -28.25
CA VAL A 10 7.07 -44.90 -28.90
C VAL A 10 8.13 -44.66 -27.82
N LEU A 11 9.10 -45.57 -27.72
CA LEU A 11 10.24 -45.50 -26.80
C LEU A 11 11.54 -45.34 -27.61
N LEU A 12 12.30 -44.31 -27.26
CA LEU A 12 13.72 -44.42 -26.90
C LEU A 12 14.70 -44.96 -27.96
N VAL A 13 15.30 -44.05 -28.75
CA VAL A 13 16.72 -44.12 -29.16
C VAL A 13 17.28 -42.70 -29.28
N PHE A 14 18.24 -42.33 -28.42
CA PHE A 14 19.45 -41.62 -28.82
C PHE A 14 20.46 -41.66 -27.65
N GLY A 15 21.73 -41.94 -27.96
CA GLY A 15 22.78 -42.05 -26.95
C GLY A 15 24.14 -41.69 -27.52
N LEU A 16 25.02 -41.25 -26.61
CA LEU A 16 26.42 -40.84 -26.78
C LEU A 16 26.69 -39.63 -27.69
N LEU A 17 27.13 -38.54 -27.03
CA LEU A 17 28.44 -37.95 -27.29
C LEU A 17 28.94 -37.26 -26.00
N LEU A 18 29.95 -37.85 -25.37
CA LEU A 18 30.66 -37.30 -24.22
C LEU A 18 31.95 -36.63 -24.72
N ALA A 19 32.10 -35.32 -24.51
CA ALA A 19 33.34 -34.59 -24.71
C ALA A 19 33.48 -33.48 -23.67
N ALA A 20 34.69 -33.37 -23.13
CA ALA A 20 35.03 -32.57 -21.96
C ALA A 20 34.83 -31.05 -22.10
N CYS A 21 34.34 -30.43 -21.02
CA CYS A 21 34.84 -29.13 -20.54
C CYS A 21 34.56 -29.06 -19.03
N ALA A 22 35.61 -28.87 -18.23
CA ALA A 22 35.49 -28.62 -16.80
C ALA A 22 35.42 -27.10 -16.55
N PRO A 23 34.61 -26.61 -15.59
CA PRO A 23 34.66 -25.22 -15.18
C PRO A 23 35.93 -24.93 -14.37
N GLU A 24 36.57 -23.82 -14.69
CA GLU A 24 37.78 -23.31 -14.05
C GLU A 24 37.45 -22.69 -12.69
N ALA A 25 38.29 -22.93 -11.67
CA ALA A 25 38.03 -22.44 -10.32
C ALA A 25 38.33 -20.93 -10.20
N PRO A 26 37.51 -20.14 -9.46
CA PRO A 26 37.79 -18.72 -9.25
C PRO A 26 39.08 -18.54 -8.40
N PRO A 27 39.89 -17.50 -8.67
CA PRO A 27 41.12 -17.26 -7.95
C PRO A 27 40.86 -16.84 -6.50
N ALA A 28 41.76 -17.24 -5.60
CA ALA A 28 41.63 -17.00 -4.17
C ALA A 28 41.69 -15.51 -3.80
N ALA A 29 40.83 -15.11 -2.85
CA ALA A 29 40.91 -13.80 -2.20
C ALA A 29 42.25 -13.67 -1.46
N THR A 30 42.87 -12.50 -1.55
CA THR A 30 44.12 -12.19 -0.85
C THR A 30 43.81 -11.51 0.49
N GLU A 31 44.23 -12.12 1.60
CA GLU A 31 44.16 -11.49 2.92
C GLU A 31 45.10 -10.28 3.02
N ALA A 32 44.61 -9.21 3.66
CA ALA A 32 45.42 -8.15 4.25
C ALA A 32 44.80 -7.77 5.62
N PRO A 33 45.61 -7.35 6.61
CA PRO A 33 45.39 -7.83 7.98
C PRO A 33 44.53 -6.92 8.87
N ALA A 34 44.01 -7.53 9.94
CA ALA A 34 43.35 -6.84 11.04
C ALA A 34 44.33 -5.99 11.87
N ALA A 35 43.84 -4.82 12.31
CA ALA A 35 44.33 -4.07 13.46
C ALA A 35 43.11 -3.72 14.31
N ALA A 36 42.91 -4.42 15.43
CA ALA A 36 43.44 -4.04 16.75
C ALA A 36 42.52 -3.05 17.47
N THR A 37 41.51 -3.61 18.12
CA THR A 37 40.63 -2.92 19.07
C THR A 37 41.39 -2.61 20.36
N GLU A 38 41.57 -1.32 20.71
CA GLU A 38 42.01 -0.95 22.05
C GLU A 38 40.79 -0.78 22.96
N ALA A 39 40.63 -1.72 23.89
CA ALA A 39 39.72 -1.57 25.02
C ALA A 39 40.43 -0.78 26.12
N VAL A 40 39.82 0.29 26.62
CA VAL A 40 40.29 1.01 27.81
C VAL A 40 39.52 0.53 29.03
N THR A 41 40.21 -0.17 29.92
CA THR A 41 39.70 -0.57 31.24
C THR A 41 40.68 -0.15 32.34
N GLU A 42 40.34 0.92 33.07
CA GLU A 42 40.82 1.28 34.41
C GLU A 42 39.79 2.25 35.01
N ALA A 43 39.57 2.34 36.32
CA ALA A 43 39.78 1.38 37.41
C ALA A 43 38.85 1.83 38.55
N ALA A 44 38.40 0.90 39.40
CA ALA A 44 37.63 1.28 40.59
C ALA A 44 38.51 2.06 41.59
N THR A 45 37.93 3.02 42.31
CA THR A 45 38.52 3.51 43.56
C THR A 45 37.44 3.50 44.65
N GLU A 46 37.71 2.75 45.70
CA GLU A 46 36.82 2.53 46.84
C GLU A 46 37.07 3.60 47.90
N ALA A 47 36.00 4.24 48.40
CA ALA A 47 36.05 5.13 49.56
C ALA A 47 34.71 5.12 50.30
N ALA A 48 34.61 4.27 51.33
CA ALA A 48 33.65 4.42 52.42
C ALA A 48 34.18 5.51 53.41
N ALA A 49 33.41 6.17 54.27
CA ALA A 49 31.99 6.15 54.59
C ALA A 49 31.62 7.49 55.28
N GLU A 50 30.35 7.88 55.30
CA GLU A 50 29.62 8.12 56.56
C GLU A 50 28.11 8.30 56.30
N ALA A 51 27.30 7.98 57.30
CA ALA A 51 25.84 7.89 57.18
C ALA A 51 25.14 9.20 57.58
N THR A 52 23.97 9.46 56.98
CA THR A 52 22.97 10.37 57.57
C THR A 52 21.57 9.86 57.24
N GLU A 53 20.64 9.99 58.19
CA GLU A 53 19.35 9.29 58.19
C GLU A 53 18.30 9.89 57.24
N ALA A 54 17.51 8.99 56.66
CA ALA A 54 16.07 9.08 56.41
C ALA A 54 15.45 10.39 55.87
N ALA A 55 15.04 10.34 54.60
CA ALA A 55 13.76 10.87 54.16
C ALA A 55 13.04 9.80 53.33
N THR A 56 11.77 9.54 53.63
CA THR A 56 10.96 8.52 52.94
C THR A 56 10.26 9.18 51.76
N GLU A 57 10.74 8.93 50.55
CA GLU A 57 10.08 9.39 49.32
C GLU A 57 9.41 8.19 48.61
N ALA A 58 8.17 8.38 48.17
CA ALA A 58 7.34 7.30 47.67
C ALA A 58 7.85 6.79 46.32
N ALA A 59 8.01 5.47 46.19
CA ALA A 59 8.24 4.85 44.90
C ALA A 59 7.01 5.07 44.01
N ALA A 60 7.18 5.78 42.90
CA ALA A 60 6.17 5.85 41.86
C ALA A 60 6.06 4.46 41.22
N GLU A 61 4.86 3.85 41.31
CA GLU A 61 4.56 2.65 40.52
C GLU A 61 4.66 3.00 39.03
N ALA A 62 5.50 2.26 38.30
CA ALA A 62 5.39 2.21 36.86
C ALA A 62 4.00 1.67 36.49
N PRO A 63 3.35 2.18 35.43
CA PRO A 63 2.06 1.65 35.02
C PRO A 63 2.23 0.17 34.65
N ALA A 64 1.50 -0.69 35.35
CA ALA A 64 1.45 -2.10 35.00
C ALA A 64 0.80 -2.22 33.62
N GLU A 65 1.47 -2.89 32.68
CA GLU A 65 0.84 -3.36 31.45
C GLU A 65 -0.35 -4.24 31.84
N GLY A 66 -1.56 -3.71 31.59
CA GLY A 66 -2.78 -4.46 31.83
C GLY A 66 -2.79 -5.67 30.90
N ALA A 67 -2.88 -6.87 31.48
CA ALA A 67 -3.08 -8.08 30.70
C ALA A 67 -4.30 -7.88 29.79
N ALA A 68 -4.10 -8.01 28.47
CA ALA A 68 -5.16 -7.84 27.49
C ALA A 68 -6.33 -8.75 27.84
N GLY A 69 -7.48 -8.14 28.17
CA GLY A 69 -8.68 -8.88 28.55
C GLY A 69 -9.23 -9.63 27.34
N ALA A 70 -9.69 -10.86 27.55
CA ALA A 70 -10.35 -11.63 26.50
C ALA A 70 -11.58 -10.86 25.97
N LEU A 71 -11.73 -10.82 24.65
CA LEU A 71 -12.79 -10.06 23.97
C LEU A 71 -14.14 -10.76 24.10
N ALA A 72 -15.21 -9.98 24.29
CA ALA A 72 -16.54 -10.49 24.65
C ALA A 72 -17.42 -10.86 23.43
N CYS A 73 -16.89 -11.63 22.48
CA CYS A 73 -17.62 -12.07 21.30
C CYS A 73 -18.32 -13.43 21.53
N ALA A 74 -19.65 -13.44 21.63
CA ALA A 74 -20.42 -14.67 21.82
C ALA A 74 -20.69 -15.46 20.52
N GLU A 75 -20.66 -14.78 19.38
CA GLU A 75 -20.79 -15.33 18.03
C GLU A 75 -19.68 -14.75 17.14
N PRO A 76 -19.29 -15.41 16.02
CA PRO A 76 -18.28 -14.88 15.11
C PRO A 76 -18.60 -13.49 14.58
N VAL A 77 -17.68 -12.54 14.78
CA VAL A 77 -17.76 -11.23 14.13
C VAL A 77 -17.43 -11.42 12.65
N LYS A 78 -18.42 -11.22 11.78
CA LYS A 78 -18.27 -11.40 10.34
C LYS A 78 -17.75 -10.14 9.66
N VAL A 79 -16.71 -10.29 8.85
CA VAL A 79 -16.06 -9.23 8.09
C VAL A 79 -16.08 -9.60 6.61
N GLY A 80 -16.61 -8.72 5.76
CA GLY A 80 -16.64 -8.94 4.31
C GLY A 80 -15.46 -8.25 3.63
N LEU A 81 -14.57 -9.01 2.98
CA LEU A 81 -13.49 -8.48 2.15
C LEU A 81 -13.91 -8.54 0.68
N ILE A 82 -14.13 -7.39 0.05
CA ILE A 82 -14.35 -7.29 -1.39
C ILE A 82 -13.06 -6.78 -2.03
N THR A 83 -12.55 -7.51 -3.03
CA THR A 83 -11.28 -7.17 -3.70
C THR A 83 -11.26 -7.69 -5.13
N ASP A 84 -10.45 -7.07 -5.98
CA ASP A 84 -10.27 -7.40 -7.39
C ASP A 84 -9.38 -8.66 -7.52
N LEU A 85 -9.91 -9.89 -7.33
CA LEU A 85 -9.12 -11.12 -7.53
C LEU A 85 -8.98 -11.51 -9.01
N THR A 86 -9.90 -11.05 -9.86
CA THR A 86 -9.80 -11.15 -11.31
C THR A 86 -9.98 -9.78 -11.98
N GLY A 87 -9.79 -9.70 -13.31
CA GLY A 87 -9.89 -8.44 -14.05
C GLY A 87 -8.57 -7.66 -14.13
N ALA A 88 -8.67 -6.37 -14.47
CA ALA A 88 -7.50 -5.54 -14.84
C ALA A 88 -6.60 -5.16 -13.66
N LEU A 89 -7.10 -5.25 -12.41
CA LEU A 89 -6.37 -4.94 -11.18
C LEU A 89 -6.06 -6.19 -10.34
N ALA A 90 -6.20 -7.39 -10.92
CA ALA A 90 -6.02 -8.69 -10.24
C ALA A 90 -4.70 -8.82 -9.45
N ILE A 91 -3.63 -8.22 -9.98
CA ILE A 91 -2.31 -8.17 -9.32
C ILE A 91 -2.36 -7.49 -7.95
N TYR A 92 -3.13 -6.40 -7.83
CA TYR A 92 -3.25 -5.60 -6.61
C TYR A 92 -4.31 -6.17 -5.65
N GLY A 93 -5.42 -6.71 -6.16
CA GLY A 93 -6.42 -7.34 -5.29
C GLY A 93 -5.93 -8.64 -4.65
N THR A 94 -5.05 -9.38 -5.33
CA THR A 94 -4.33 -10.53 -4.75
C THR A 94 -3.35 -10.13 -3.66
N MET A 95 -2.66 -8.99 -3.80
CA MET A 95 -1.80 -8.43 -2.75
C MET A 95 -2.64 -8.00 -1.52
N MET A 96 -3.76 -7.33 -1.75
CA MET A 96 -4.71 -6.94 -0.69
C MET A 96 -5.24 -8.15 0.08
N GLU A 97 -5.69 -9.21 -0.61
CA GLU A 97 -6.16 -10.45 0.02
C GLU A 97 -5.07 -11.15 0.84
N ARG A 98 -3.87 -11.30 0.27
CA ARG A 98 -2.72 -11.94 0.92
C ARG A 98 -2.30 -11.17 2.17
N GLY A 99 -2.10 -9.86 2.04
CA GLY A 99 -1.78 -8.96 3.15
C GLY A 99 -2.84 -9.02 4.26
N PHE A 100 -4.12 -8.97 3.91
CA PHE A 100 -5.22 -9.02 4.88
C PHE A 100 -5.26 -10.36 5.62
N SER A 101 -5.14 -11.46 4.89
CA SER A 101 -5.15 -12.81 5.45
C SER A 101 -3.97 -13.04 6.40
N LEU A 102 -2.79 -12.51 6.06
CA LEU A 102 -1.59 -12.54 6.89
C LEU A 102 -1.69 -11.60 8.09
N GLY A 103 -2.30 -10.42 7.96
CA GLY A 103 -2.55 -9.51 9.08
C GLY A 103 -3.52 -10.07 10.13
N MET A 104 -4.56 -10.77 9.68
CA MET A 104 -5.47 -11.51 10.56
C MET A 104 -4.76 -12.68 11.25
N GLU A 105 -3.90 -13.41 10.53
CA GLU A 105 -3.08 -14.50 11.08
C GLU A 105 -2.07 -14.00 12.13
N TYR A 106 -1.38 -12.88 11.84
CA TYR A 106 -0.47 -12.21 12.78
C TYR A 106 -1.20 -11.82 14.08
N ALA A 107 -2.37 -11.20 13.95
CA ALA A 107 -3.17 -10.74 15.07
C ALA A 107 -3.77 -11.89 15.92
N ALA A 108 -4.08 -13.03 15.30
CA ALA A 108 -4.59 -14.23 15.96
C ALA A 108 -3.48 -15.16 16.51
N GLY A 109 -2.24 -15.02 16.01
CA GLY A 109 -1.14 -15.95 16.28
C GLY A 109 -1.30 -17.32 15.61
N ALA A 110 -2.28 -17.48 14.72
CA ALA A 110 -2.59 -18.72 14.00
C ALA A 110 -3.40 -18.41 12.71
N PRO A 111 -3.25 -19.23 11.65
CA PRO A 111 -4.08 -19.12 10.45
C PRO A 111 -5.56 -19.41 10.76
N ALA A 112 -6.45 -18.96 9.87
CA ALA A 112 -7.87 -19.29 9.94
C ALA A 112 -8.12 -20.80 9.88
N ASP A 113 -9.27 -21.22 10.42
CA ASP A 113 -9.82 -22.54 10.17
C ASP A 113 -10.41 -22.66 8.74
N ALA A 114 -11.00 -23.83 8.45
CA ALA A 114 -11.56 -24.12 7.13
C ALA A 114 -12.79 -23.28 6.75
N ASP A 115 -13.42 -22.60 7.72
CA ASP A 115 -14.59 -21.75 7.52
C ASP A 115 -14.21 -20.25 7.50
N GLY A 116 -12.91 -19.94 7.47
CA GLY A 116 -12.38 -18.57 7.44
C GLY A 116 -12.37 -17.87 8.79
N VAL A 117 -12.43 -18.61 9.90
CA VAL A 117 -12.48 -18.05 11.26
C VAL A 117 -11.09 -17.95 11.87
N TYR A 118 -10.71 -16.73 12.23
CA TYR A 118 -9.55 -16.41 13.07
C TYR A 118 -10.01 -16.27 14.52
N THR A 119 -9.20 -16.72 15.50
CA THR A 119 -9.49 -16.49 16.93
C THR A 119 -8.52 -15.45 17.48
N VAL A 120 -9.00 -14.23 17.71
CA VAL A 120 -8.21 -13.11 18.22
C VAL A 120 -8.65 -12.81 19.64
N ASP A 121 -7.76 -12.96 20.63
CA ASP A 121 -8.02 -12.68 22.05
C ASP A 121 -9.29 -13.38 22.60
N GLY A 122 -9.61 -14.56 22.07
CA GLY A 122 -10.81 -15.34 22.40
C GLY A 122 -12.06 -15.00 21.59
N CYS A 123 -12.04 -13.92 20.79
CA CYS A 123 -13.11 -13.56 19.85
C CYS A 123 -12.93 -14.30 18.51
N PRO A 124 -13.93 -15.09 18.06
CA PRO A 124 -13.95 -15.58 16.69
C PRO A 124 -14.29 -14.43 15.71
N ILE A 125 -13.48 -14.28 14.67
CA ILE A 125 -13.69 -13.32 13.58
C ILE A 125 -13.70 -14.12 12.26
N GLN A 126 -14.83 -14.11 11.55
CA GLN A 126 -14.98 -14.81 10.27
C GLN A 126 -14.78 -13.85 9.11
N VAL A 127 -13.82 -14.15 8.23
CA VAL A 127 -13.54 -13.36 7.03
C VAL A 127 -14.22 -13.99 5.81
N LEU A 128 -15.01 -13.20 5.10
CA LEU A 128 -15.77 -13.61 3.92
C LEU A 128 -15.26 -12.85 2.70
N VAL A 129 -14.39 -13.48 1.91
CA VAL A 129 -13.82 -12.87 0.70
C VAL A 129 -14.80 -12.94 -0.47
N ARG A 130 -14.82 -11.92 -1.34
CA ARG A 130 -15.54 -11.88 -2.62
C ARG A 130 -14.73 -11.17 -3.71
N ASP A 131 -14.77 -11.72 -4.94
CA ASP A 131 -14.15 -11.16 -6.15
C ASP A 131 -15.15 -10.28 -6.93
N ASP A 132 -14.97 -8.96 -6.92
CA ASP A 132 -15.82 -8.04 -7.68
C ASP A 132 -15.33 -7.75 -9.11
N LYS A 133 -14.13 -8.24 -9.45
CA LYS A 133 -13.49 -8.12 -10.77
C LYS A 133 -13.18 -6.68 -11.19
N GLY A 134 -13.13 -5.74 -10.23
CA GLY A 134 -13.00 -4.31 -10.48
C GLY A 134 -14.26 -3.65 -11.06
N SER A 135 -15.44 -4.28 -10.92
CA SER A 135 -16.70 -3.79 -11.48
C SER A 135 -17.72 -3.40 -10.41
N ALA A 136 -18.10 -2.12 -10.41
CA ALA A 136 -19.09 -1.53 -9.52
C ALA A 136 -20.44 -2.29 -9.46
N GLU A 137 -20.90 -2.87 -10.58
CA GLU A 137 -22.13 -3.69 -10.61
C GLU A 137 -21.97 -4.98 -9.77
N THR A 138 -20.82 -5.65 -9.90
CA THR A 138 -20.48 -6.82 -9.10
C THR A 138 -20.32 -6.43 -7.62
N THR A 139 -19.56 -5.36 -7.34
CA THR A 139 -19.35 -4.82 -5.99
C THR A 139 -20.68 -4.55 -5.30
N ALA A 140 -21.62 -3.91 -6.01
CA ALA A 140 -22.94 -3.59 -5.48
C ALA A 140 -23.81 -4.83 -5.19
N THR A 141 -23.63 -5.91 -5.94
CA THR A 141 -24.32 -7.19 -5.71
C THR A 141 -23.73 -7.90 -4.49
N LEU A 142 -22.40 -8.01 -4.45
CA LEU A 142 -21.65 -8.69 -3.39
C LEU A 142 -21.78 -7.98 -2.03
N ALA A 143 -21.76 -6.65 -2.01
CA ALA A 143 -21.96 -5.87 -0.79
C ALA A 143 -23.33 -6.14 -0.16
N ARG A 144 -24.41 -6.16 -0.96
CA ARG A 144 -25.76 -6.48 -0.46
C ARG A 144 -25.86 -7.93 0.02
N GLU A 145 -25.24 -8.88 -0.69
CA GLU A 145 -25.17 -10.28 -0.22
C GLU A 145 -24.48 -10.38 1.15
N LEU A 146 -23.31 -9.77 1.31
CA LEU A 146 -22.55 -9.77 2.56
C LEU A 146 -23.32 -9.11 3.72
N ILE A 147 -24.00 -7.99 3.47
CA ILE A 147 -24.79 -7.26 4.48
C ILE A 147 -26.10 -8.00 4.82
N GLU A 148 -26.92 -8.30 3.82
CA GLU A 148 -28.31 -8.75 3.99
C GLU A 148 -28.42 -10.26 4.26
N VAL A 149 -27.51 -11.07 3.72
CA VAL A 149 -27.54 -12.53 3.82
C VAL A 149 -26.51 -13.03 4.83
N ASP A 150 -25.25 -12.64 4.70
CA ASP A 150 -24.20 -13.09 5.63
C ASP A 150 -24.23 -12.34 6.97
N GLY A 151 -24.70 -11.09 6.99
CA GLY A 151 -24.85 -10.29 8.20
C GLY A 151 -23.56 -9.67 8.72
N VAL A 152 -22.61 -9.35 7.82
CA VAL A 152 -21.31 -8.75 8.17
C VAL A 152 -21.46 -7.48 9.02
N LYS A 153 -20.50 -7.26 9.92
CA LYS A 153 -20.45 -6.09 10.81
C LYS A 153 -19.52 -5.00 10.32
N LEU A 154 -18.62 -5.35 9.40
CA LEU A 154 -17.65 -4.44 8.80
C LEU A 154 -17.32 -4.95 7.39
N LEU A 155 -17.12 -4.01 6.47
CA LEU A 155 -16.66 -4.25 5.11
C LEU A 155 -15.23 -3.75 4.94
N VAL A 156 -14.46 -4.42 4.10
CA VAL A 156 -13.11 -4.05 3.71
C VAL A 156 -13.01 -4.07 2.19
N GLY A 157 -12.40 -3.04 1.61
CA GLY A 157 -12.15 -2.95 0.18
C GLY A 157 -12.57 -1.61 -0.46
N THR A 158 -12.46 -1.46 -1.77
CA THR A 158 -11.83 -2.38 -2.73
C THR A 158 -10.69 -1.65 -3.49
N VAL A 159 -10.10 -2.28 -4.50
CA VAL A 159 -8.95 -1.73 -5.24
C VAL A 159 -9.38 -0.64 -6.22
N SER A 160 -10.41 -0.92 -7.03
CA SER A 160 -10.96 0.06 -7.97
C SER A 160 -11.67 1.21 -7.25
N SER A 161 -11.22 2.46 -7.45
CA SER A 161 -11.86 3.64 -6.83
C SER A 161 -13.31 3.85 -7.26
N GLY A 162 -13.70 3.45 -8.48
CA GLY A 162 -15.10 3.49 -8.93
C GLY A 162 -15.98 2.44 -8.24
N SER A 163 -15.44 1.24 -8.03
CA SER A 163 -16.10 0.20 -7.24
C SER A 163 -16.20 0.61 -5.77
N THR A 164 -15.15 1.21 -5.20
CA THR A 164 -15.14 1.69 -3.80
C THR A 164 -16.17 2.80 -3.56
N ALA A 165 -16.36 3.75 -4.48
CA ALA A 165 -17.43 4.74 -4.36
C ALA A 165 -18.82 4.08 -4.27
N THR A 166 -19.06 3.02 -5.07
CA THR A 166 -20.30 2.24 -5.03
C THR A 166 -20.45 1.44 -3.73
N LEU A 167 -19.36 0.85 -3.23
CA LEU A 167 -19.32 0.16 -1.95
C LEU A 167 -19.60 1.11 -0.77
N GLN A 168 -19.02 2.30 -0.82
CA GLN A 168 -19.16 3.36 0.18
C GLN A 168 -20.61 3.84 0.34
N GLU A 169 -21.33 4.08 -0.78
CA GLU A 169 -22.75 4.42 -0.72
C GLU A 169 -23.59 3.32 -0.06
N ILE A 170 -23.35 2.05 -0.44
CA ILE A 170 -24.09 0.90 0.10
C ILE A 170 -23.77 0.68 1.59
N ALA A 171 -22.51 0.82 1.99
CA ALA A 171 -22.06 0.71 3.36
C ALA A 171 -22.71 1.78 4.26
N ARG A 172 -22.69 3.04 3.83
CA ARG A 172 -23.37 4.17 4.48
C ARG A 172 -24.88 3.92 4.62
N ASP A 173 -25.55 3.58 3.53
CA ASP A 173 -27.02 3.42 3.50
C ASP A 173 -27.51 2.26 4.37
N ASN A 174 -26.66 1.25 4.62
CA ASN A 174 -26.92 0.13 5.53
C ASN A 174 -26.28 0.30 6.93
N GLN A 175 -25.62 1.43 7.20
CA GLN A 175 -24.95 1.73 8.45
C GLN A 175 -23.85 0.71 8.85
N VAL A 176 -23.12 0.17 7.86
CA VAL A 176 -22.01 -0.77 8.06
C VAL A 176 -20.68 -0.04 7.88
N PRO A 177 -19.77 -0.04 8.86
CA PRO A 177 -18.42 0.51 8.71
C PRO A 177 -17.65 -0.11 7.54
N LEU A 178 -16.92 0.72 6.79
CA LEU A 178 -16.10 0.35 5.64
C LEU A 178 -14.65 0.81 5.87
N ILE A 179 -13.71 -0.13 5.80
CA ILE A 179 -12.27 0.16 5.76
C ILE A 179 -11.79 0.04 4.30
N VAL A 180 -11.44 1.18 3.71
CA VAL A 180 -11.00 1.27 2.32
C VAL A 180 -9.51 1.01 2.19
N GLY A 181 -9.18 0.08 1.29
CA GLY A 181 -7.90 0.00 0.61
C GLY A 181 -7.99 -1.00 -0.55
N PRO A 182 -7.15 -0.87 -1.59
CA PRO A 182 -6.20 0.22 -1.84
C PRO A 182 -6.67 1.43 -2.68
N ALA A 183 -7.99 1.59 -2.91
CA ALA A 183 -8.50 2.71 -3.72
C ALA A 183 -8.05 4.11 -3.25
N ALA A 184 -7.43 4.86 -4.17
CA ALA A 184 -6.70 6.10 -3.86
C ALA A 184 -7.41 7.42 -4.24
N ALA A 185 -8.60 7.37 -4.86
CA ALA A 185 -9.30 8.59 -5.26
C ALA A 185 -9.66 9.49 -4.07
N ASN A 186 -9.31 10.78 -4.20
CA ASN A 186 -9.59 11.84 -3.22
C ASN A 186 -11.07 11.90 -2.81
N ASP A 187 -11.99 11.66 -3.74
CA ASP A 187 -13.44 11.74 -3.51
C ASP A 187 -13.92 10.90 -2.33
N ILE A 188 -13.26 9.76 -2.05
CA ILE A 188 -13.63 8.78 -1.01
C ILE A 188 -13.65 9.41 0.38
N THR A 189 -12.69 10.27 0.70
CA THR A 189 -12.62 11.03 1.97
C THR A 189 -12.81 12.54 1.76
N GLY A 190 -13.17 12.94 0.54
CA GLY A 190 -13.54 14.30 0.17
C GLY A 190 -15.04 14.43 -0.06
N VAL A 191 -15.45 14.64 -1.31
CA VAL A 191 -16.86 14.91 -1.68
C VAL A 191 -17.85 13.79 -1.34
N ASN A 192 -17.40 12.52 -1.26
CA ASN A 192 -18.23 11.36 -0.89
C ASN A 192 -18.08 10.98 0.59
N PHE A 193 -17.35 11.77 1.38
CA PHE A 193 -17.11 11.49 2.79
C PHE A 193 -18.41 11.23 3.56
N ASN A 194 -18.34 10.23 4.42
CA ASN A 194 -19.37 9.92 5.40
C ASN A 194 -18.73 9.21 6.59
N GLU A 195 -19.37 9.31 7.75
CA GLU A 195 -18.84 8.79 9.02
C GLU A 195 -18.56 7.28 9.02
N TYR A 196 -19.16 6.51 8.10
CA TYR A 196 -18.97 5.05 8.03
C TYR A 196 -17.71 4.62 7.29
N THR A 197 -16.99 5.54 6.62
CA THR A 197 -15.81 5.19 5.81
C THR A 197 -14.52 5.61 6.51
N PHE A 198 -13.55 4.71 6.57
CA PHE A 198 -12.17 4.98 6.99
C PHE A 198 -11.23 4.47 5.90
N ARG A 199 -10.22 5.24 5.50
CA ARG A 199 -9.29 4.80 4.43
C ARG A 199 -7.91 4.53 5.00
N VAL A 200 -7.54 3.25 5.05
CA VAL A 200 -6.27 2.79 5.65
C VAL A 200 -5.09 2.88 4.69
N SER A 201 -5.39 2.88 3.39
CA SER A 201 -4.44 3.12 2.31
C SER A 201 -4.26 4.63 2.06
N ARG A 202 -3.24 4.95 1.28
CA ARG A 202 -2.93 6.31 0.79
C ARG A 202 -3.93 6.82 -0.24
N GLU A 203 -3.91 8.14 -0.46
CA GLU A 203 -4.58 8.79 -1.60
C GLU A 203 -3.64 9.50 -2.55
N ASN A 204 -4.21 9.92 -3.68
CA ASN A 204 -3.53 10.70 -4.71
C ASN A 204 -2.78 11.91 -4.14
N TYR A 205 -3.33 12.65 -3.15
CA TYR A 205 -2.58 13.73 -2.51
C TYR A 205 -1.32 13.25 -1.80
N GLN A 206 -1.37 12.14 -1.06
CA GLN A 206 -0.17 11.61 -0.41
C GLN A 206 0.85 11.10 -1.43
N ASP A 207 0.39 10.44 -2.49
CA ASP A 207 1.23 10.02 -3.63
C ASP A 207 1.93 11.23 -4.28
N TYR A 208 1.21 12.31 -4.57
CA TYR A 208 1.76 13.48 -5.25
C TYR A 208 2.53 14.45 -4.37
N ILE A 209 2.21 14.58 -3.07
CA ILE A 209 3.08 15.27 -2.10
C ILE A 209 4.45 14.57 -2.07
N ASN A 210 4.46 13.24 -1.94
CA ASN A 210 5.68 12.45 -1.90
C ASN A 210 6.49 12.52 -3.21
N LEU A 211 5.82 12.45 -4.37
CA LEU A 211 6.47 12.53 -5.68
C LEU A 211 7.00 13.94 -5.99
N CYS A 212 6.14 14.96 -5.87
CA CYS A 212 6.46 16.33 -6.27
C CYS A 212 7.57 16.96 -5.43
N GLN A 213 7.68 16.60 -4.14
CA GLN A 213 8.76 17.06 -3.27
C GLN A 213 10.16 16.76 -3.83
N TYR A 214 10.33 15.65 -4.55
CA TYR A 214 11.55 15.36 -5.30
C TYR A 214 11.50 15.90 -6.73
N LEU A 215 10.39 15.68 -7.44
CA LEU A 215 10.29 15.95 -8.88
C LEU A 215 10.55 17.42 -9.23
N THR A 216 10.09 18.38 -8.42
CA THR A 216 10.33 19.81 -8.66
C THR A 216 11.76 20.27 -8.35
N THR A 217 12.59 19.41 -7.74
CA THR A 217 14.03 19.67 -7.58
C THR A 217 14.83 19.34 -8.86
N GLN A 218 14.23 18.56 -9.77
CA GLN A 218 14.84 18.14 -11.03
C GLN A 218 14.27 18.91 -12.23
N TYR A 219 12.97 19.22 -12.20
CA TYR A 219 12.24 19.83 -13.30
C TYR A 219 11.36 20.99 -12.83
N SER A 220 11.28 22.06 -13.63
CA SER A 220 10.49 23.25 -13.35
C SER A 220 9.16 23.28 -14.09
N THR A 221 9.04 22.57 -15.22
CA THR A 221 7.84 22.60 -16.08
C THR A 221 7.27 21.22 -16.37
N PHE A 222 5.94 21.13 -16.35
CA PHE A 222 5.19 19.87 -16.40
C PHE A 222 4.03 19.88 -17.39
N VAL A 223 3.79 18.73 -18.00
CA VAL A 223 2.50 18.29 -18.58
C VAL A 223 2.07 17.04 -17.83
N GLN A 224 0.79 16.65 -17.88
CA GLN A 224 0.36 15.39 -17.27
C GLN A 224 -0.71 14.64 -18.05
N ILE A 225 -0.70 13.33 -17.87
CA ILE A 225 -1.70 12.39 -18.39
C ILE A 225 -2.31 11.54 -17.28
N ALA A 226 -3.63 11.35 -17.34
CA ALA A 226 -4.40 10.59 -16.37
C ALA A 226 -5.59 9.86 -17.03
N PRO A 227 -6.13 8.78 -16.43
CA PRO A 227 -7.30 8.09 -16.96
C PRO A 227 -8.58 8.88 -16.69
N ASP A 228 -9.54 8.84 -17.61
CA ASP A 228 -10.77 9.64 -17.62
C ASP A 228 -11.84 9.15 -16.60
N TYR A 229 -11.49 9.08 -15.31
CA TYR A 229 -12.37 8.74 -14.18
C TYR A 229 -11.83 9.26 -12.83
N SER A 230 -12.57 9.07 -11.74
CA SER A 230 -12.30 9.66 -10.40
C SER A 230 -10.86 9.52 -9.88
N PHE A 231 -10.22 8.37 -10.08
CA PHE A 231 -8.81 8.18 -9.71
C PHE A 231 -7.90 9.15 -10.49
N GLY A 232 -8.09 9.27 -11.81
CA GLY A 232 -7.27 10.12 -12.68
C GLY A 232 -7.57 11.60 -12.51
N TYR A 233 -8.84 12.00 -12.33
CA TYR A 233 -9.19 13.38 -12.01
C TYR A 233 -8.59 13.83 -10.67
N GLY A 234 -8.72 13.00 -9.63
CA GLY A 234 -8.09 13.27 -8.34
C GLY A 234 -6.57 13.29 -8.44
N GLY A 235 -5.98 12.40 -9.23
CA GLY A 235 -4.53 12.33 -9.45
C GLY A 235 -3.99 13.59 -10.13
N ALA A 236 -4.60 13.99 -11.25
CA ALA A 236 -4.25 15.20 -11.97
C ALA A 236 -4.39 16.46 -11.08
N GLN A 237 -5.46 16.56 -10.29
CA GLN A 237 -5.65 17.68 -9.35
C GLN A 237 -4.59 17.69 -8.23
N SER A 238 -4.31 16.53 -7.61
CA SER A 238 -3.29 16.40 -6.56
C SER A 238 -1.87 16.66 -7.07
N ALA A 239 -1.53 16.18 -8.27
CA ALA A 239 -0.27 16.45 -8.95
C ALA A 239 -0.11 17.94 -9.26
N ARG A 240 -1.16 18.56 -9.80
CA ARG A 240 -1.18 19.99 -10.13
C ARG A 240 -0.96 20.86 -8.90
N ASP A 241 -1.67 20.57 -7.82
CA ASP A 241 -1.55 21.28 -6.54
C ASP A 241 -0.17 21.04 -5.89
N ALA A 242 0.22 19.78 -5.65
CA ALA A 242 1.48 19.45 -4.96
C ALA A 242 2.72 19.94 -5.72
N CYS A 243 2.79 19.75 -7.05
CA CYS A 243 3.95 20.22 -7.81
C CYS A 243 3.98 21.75 -7.88
N THR A 244 2.84 22.45 -7.96
CA THR A 244 2.85 23.92 -7.88
C THR A 244 3.17 24.45 -6.47
N PHE A 245 2.73 23.77 -5.41
CA PHE A 245 3.14 24.06 -4.03
C PHE A 245 4.67 23.96 -3.86
N TYR A 246 5.30 22.94 -4.46
CA TYR A 246 6.76 22.79 -4.50
C TYR A 246 7.47 23.56 -5.63
N GLY A 247 6.81 24.55 -6.26
CA GLY A 247 7.43 25.51 -7.18
C GLY A 247 7.42 25.15 -8.67
N GLY A 248 6.82 24.03 -9.05
CA GLY A 248 6.64 23.59 -10.43
C GLY A 248 5.49 24.28 -11.18
N GLN A 249 5.61 24.39 -12.50
CA GLN A 249 4.59 25.00 -13.37
C GLN A 249 4.06 24.01 -14.40
N PHE A 250 2.73 23.85 -14.47
CA PHE A 250 2.09 23.16 -15.58
C PHE A 250 1.95 24.09 -16.79
N VAL A 251 2.44 23.67 -17.95
CA VAL A 251 2.47 24.50 -19.17
C VAL A 251 1.25 24.28 -20.09
N THR A 252 0.43 23.28 -19.79
CA THR A 252 -0.76 22.87 -20.54
C THR A 252 -1.90 22.46 -19.60
N ASP A 253 -3.10 22.30 -20.17
CA ASP A 253 -4.24 21.66 -19.51
C ASP A 253 -4.01 20.15 -19.36
N ASP A 254 -4.80 19.49 -18.50
CA ASP A 254 -4.65 18.06 -18.19
C ASP A 254 -5.09 17.17 -19.36
N ILE A 255 -4.27 16.16 -19.70
CA ILE A 255 -4.57 15.20 -20.75
C ILE A 255 -5.31 14.00 -20.14
N PHE A 256 -6.58 13.82 -20.47
CA PHE A 256 -7.35 12.64 -20.05
C PHE A 256 -7.52 11.65 -21.20
N ALA A 257 -7.35 10.36 -20.90
CA ALA A 257 -7.52 9.27 -21.84
C ALA A 257 -8.44 8.19 -21.25
N PRO A 258 -9.31 7.52 -22.04
CA PRO A 258 -10.13 6.41 -21.55
C PRO A 258 -9.30 5.32 -20.87
N LEU A 259 -9.81 4.73 -19.78
CA LEU A 259 -9.10 3.70 -19.00
C LEU A 259 -8.71 2.46 -19.82
N ASP A 260 -9.47 2.14 -20.86
CA ASP A 260 -9.24 1.04 -21.81
C ASP A 260 -8.36 1.42 -23.02
N THR A 261 -7.75 2.62 -23.01
CA THR A 261 -6.80 3.05 -24.06
C THR A 261 -5.63 2.08 -24.16
N THR A 262 -5.36 1.61 -25.39
CA THR A 262 -4.14 0.85 -25.74
C THR A 262 -3.24 1.60 -26.72
N GLU A 263 -3.78 2.53 -27.49
CA GLU A 263 -3.05 3.30 -28.50
C GLU A 263 -2.72 4.70 -27.97
N PHE A 264 -1.53 4.89 -27.41
CA PHE A 264 -1.18 6.13 -26.71
C PHE A 264 -0.49 7.19 -27.58
N THR A 265 -0.10 6.88 -28.82
CA THR A 265 0.61 7.80 -29.72
C THR A 265 0.02 9.21 -29.81
N PRO A 266 -1.32 9.42 -29.97
CA PRO A 266 -1.89 10.77 -30.06
C PRO A 266 -1.77 11.58 -28.77
N TYR A 267 -1.64 10.93 -27.62
CA TYR A 267 -1.39 11.59 -26.34
C TYR A 267 0.10 11.88 -26.14
N MET A 268 0.98 11.00 -26.64
CA MET A 268 2.43 11.25 -26.65
C MET A 268 2.81 12.43 -27.55
N GLU A 269 2.13 12.61 -28.68
CA GLU A 269 2.25 13.81 -29.53
C GLU A 269 1.89 15.09 -28.76
N GLN A 270 0.76 15.10 -28.03
CA GLN A 270 0.36 16.23 -27.17
C GLN A 270 1.36 16.50 -26.02
N ILE A 271 1.96 15.45 -25.46
CA ILE A 271 3.00 15.55 -24.42
C ILE A 271 4.26 16.21 -24.99
N LEU A 272 4.74 15.81 -26.17
CA LEU A 272 5.88 16.46 -26.85
C LEU A 272 5.59 17.92 -27.22
N ASP A 273 4.42 18.18 -27.83
CA ASP A 273 4.00 19.51 -28.25
C ASP A 273 3.83 20.50 -27.07
N SER A 274 3.72 20.01 -25.83
CA SER A 274 3.67 20.84 -24.63
C SER A 274 4.96 21.62 -24.35
N GLY A 275 6.12 21.09 -24.78
CA GLY A 275 7.44 21.65 -24.49
C GLY A 275 7.84 21.65 -23.00
N ALA A 276 7.19 20.85 -22.16
CA ALA A 276 7.55 20.68 -20.75
C ALA A 276 8.89 19.94 -20.57
N GLU A 277 9.56 20.14 -19.43
CA GLU A 277 10.78 19.41 -19.06
C GLU A 277 10.47 17.95 -18.62
N ALA A 278 9.29 17.72 -18.04
CA ALA A 278 8.83 16.41 -17.61
C ALA A 278 7.33 16.21 -17.83
N TRP A 279 6.92 14.95 -17.93
CA TRP A 279 5.52 14.53 -18.01
C TRP A 279 5.15 13.68 -16.78
N ILE A 280 4.08 14.07 -16.10
CA ILE A 280 3.56 13.39 -14.92
C ILE A 280 2.50 12.37 -15.32
N VAL A 281 2.51 11.21 -14.69
CA VAL A 281 1.61 10.10 -15.04
C VAL A 281 0.82 9.64 -13.83
N THR A 282 -0.50 9.82 -13.89
CA THR A 282 -1.44 9.06 -13.04
C THR A 282 -1.91 7.86 -13.85
N TRP A 283 -1.57 6.63 -13.48
CA TRP A 283 -2.18 5.45 -14.11
C TRP A 283 -2.05 4.20 -13.25
N ALA A 284 -2.95 3.23 -13.46
CA ALA A 284 -2.90 1.91 -12.83
C ALA A 284 -3.41 0.83 -13.79
N GLY A 285 -2.93 -0.41 -13.62
CA GLY A 285 -3.38 -1.55 -14.42
C GLY A 285 -2.95 -1.51 -15.89
N GLY A 286 -3.73 -2.18 -16.75
CA GLY A 286 -3.31 -2.62 -18.09
C GLY A 286 -2.84 -1.54 -19.08
N GLY A 287 -3.22 -0.28 -18.90
CA GLY A 287 -2.81 0.82 -19.79
C GLY A 287 -1.38 1.33 -19.58
N PHE A 288 -0.72 1.02 -18.45
CA PHE A 288 0.59 1.62 -18.14
C PHE A 288 1.72 1.15 -19.06
N ILE A 289 1.77 -0.15 -19.35
CA ILE A 289 2.76 -0.74 -20.26
C ILE A 289 2.63 -0.20 -21.70
N PRO A 290 1.46 -0.23 -22.37
CA PRO A 290 1.32 0.30 -23.73
C PRO A 290 1.55 1.82 -23.79
N MET A 291 1.24 2.56 -22.72
CA MET A 291 1.58 3.99 -22.63
C MET A 291 3.09 4.23 -22.65
N LEU A 292 3.87 3.52 -21.82
CA LEU A 292 5.34 3.68 -21.85
C LEU A 292 5.98 3.11 -23.12
N GLN A 293 5.39 2.08 -23.73
CA GLN A 293 5.81 1.60 -25.05
C GLN A 293 5.63 2.69 -26.11
N SER A 294 4.47 3.34 -26.15
CA SER A 294 4.24 4.49 -27.03
C SER A 294 5.20 5.65 -26.73
N ALA A 295 5.41 5.99 -25.45
CA ALA A 295 6.34 7.04 -25.03
C ALA A 295 7.79 6.77 -25.47
N LYS A 296 8.19 5.49 -25.50
CA LYS A 296 9.49 5.05 -26.01
C LYS A 296 9.56 5.11 -27.54
N GLU A 297 8.51 4.70 -28.23
CA GLU A 297 8.46 4.67 -29.70
C GLU A 297 8.36 6.07 -30.33
N THR A 298 7.75 7.04 -29.63
CA THR A 298 7.67 8.45 -30.06
C THR A 298 8.82 9.32 -29.58
N GLY A 299 9.71 8.83 -28.73
CA GLY A 299 10.85 9.59 -28.18
C GLY A 299 10.54 10.47 -26.96
N VAL A 300 9.33 10.39 -26.38
CA VAL A 300 8.99 11.12 -25.13
C VAL A 300 9.98 10.79 -24.00
N LEU A 301 10.35 9.51 -23.86
CA LEU A 301 11.31 9.08 -22.83
C LEU A 301 12.77 9.49 -23.11
N ASP A 302 13.09 9.97 -24.31
CA ASP A 302 14.42 10.46 -24.68
C ASP A 302 14.52 11.99 -24.51
N GLU A 303 13.42 12.72 -24.71
CA GLU A 303 13.36 14.19 -24.65
C GLU A 303 12.85 14.76 -23.30
N MET A 304 12.08 13.99 -22.51
CA MET A 304 11.38 14.48 -21.30
C MET A 304 11.57 13.56 -20.08
N GLY A 305 11.63 14.18 -18.88
CA GLY A 305 11.64 13.44 -17.62
C GLY A 305 10.33 12.72 -17.30
N LEU A 306 10.39 11.51 -16.75
CA LEU A 306 9.21 10.74 -16.33
C LEU A 306 8.86 11.04 -14.86
N GLY A 307 7.76 11.76 -14.65
CA GLY A 307 7.15 12.00 -13.34
C GLY A 307 6.15 10.92 -12.95
N ALA A 308 6.61 9.71 -12.67
CA ALA A 308 5.77 8.60 -12.23
C ALA A 308 6.30 7.99 -10.93
N ALA A 309 5.40 7.66 -9.99
CA ALA A 309 5.75 6.84 -8.84
C ALA A 309 6.18 5.44 -9.30
N PHE A 310 7.10 4.82 -8.57
CA PHE A 310 7.48 3.42 -8.82
C PHE A 310 6.34 2.47 -8.42
N ILE A 311 6.25 1.35 -9.15
CA ILE A 311 5.11 0.43 -9.17
C ILE A 311 5.50 -0.94 -8.60
N ASP A 312 4.65 -1.96 -8.83
CA ASP A 312 4.91 -3.33 -8.39
C ASP A 312 6.19 -3.94 -8.98
N ASN A 313 6.81 -4.81 -8.20
CA ASN A 313 8.11 -5.39 -8.49
C ASN A 313 8.15 -6.22 -9.78
N LYS A 314 6.99 -6.71 -10.26
CA LYS A 314 6.93 -7.57 -11.46
C LYS A 314 6.82 -6.77 -12.76
N THR A 315 6.19 -5.60 -12.73
CA THR A 315 6.07 -4.72 -13.90
C THR A 315 7.21 -3.72 -14.01
N MET A 316 7.86 -3.37 -12.89
CA MET A 316 9.03 -2.46 -12.83
C MET A 316 10.08 -2.70 -13.95
N PRO A 317 10.59 -3.93 -14.23
CA PRO A 317 11.59 -4.15 -15.28
C PRO A 317 11.11 -3.83 -16.71
N ALA A 318 9.83 -4.09 -17.02
CA ALA A 318 9.25 -3.83 -18.34
C ALA A 318 9.05 -2.32 -18.60
N VAL A 319 8.92 -1.55 -17.53
CA VAL A 319 8.43 -0.16 -17.52
C VAL A 319 9.59 0.81 -17.32
N PHE A 320 10.43 0.60 -16.30
CA PHE A 320 11.47 1.54 -15.88
C PHE A 320 12.89 1.18 -16.35
N SER A 321 13.07 0.19 -17.23
CA SER A 321 14.40 -0.26 -17.72
C SER A 321 15.23 0.80 -18.42
N ASN A 322 14.60 1.81 -19.02
CA ASN A 322 15.30 2.94 -19.64
C ASN A 322 15.74 4.02 -18.63
N VAL A 323 15.27 3.96 -17.37
CA VAL A 323 15.46 5.03 -16.37
C VAL A 323 16.05 4.51 -15.05
N VAL A 324 16.84 3.43 -15.09
CA VAL A 324 17.69 3.02 -13.96
C VAL A 324 18.65 4.17 -13.62
N GLY A 325 18.79 4.47 -12.33
CA GLY A 325 19.46 5.66 -11.80
C GLY A 325 18.53 6.85 -11.54
N SER A 326 17.26 6.79 -11.95
CA SER A 326 16.25 7.79 -11.57
C SER A 326 15.83 7.65 -10.10
N THR A 327 15.42 8.77 -9.52
CA THR A 327 14.84 8.85 -8.17
C THR A 327 13.37 9.24 -8.29
N SER A 328 12.50 8.59 -7.54
CA SER A 328 11.06 8.87 -7.54
C SER A 328 10.40 8.43 -6.22
N GLY A 329 9.13 8.80 -6.05
CA GLY A 329 8.31 8.31 -4.94
C GLY A 329 7.90 6.84 -5.12
N ILE A 330 7.81 6.10 -4.02
CA ILE A 330 7.17 4.78 -3.94
C ILE A 330 6.33 4.69 -2.67
N PHE A 331 5.17 4.05 -2.78
CA PHE A 331 4.25 3.89 -1.65
C PHE A 331 4.79 2.93 -0.58
N TYR A 332 5.31 1.78 -1.02
CA TYR A 332 5.88 0.74 -0.18
C TYR A 332 6.85 -0.09 -1.02
N HIS A 333 7.98 -0.46 -0.43
CA HIS A 333 8.78 -1.56 -0.91
C HIS A 333 9.36 -2.29 0.29
N TYR A 334 9.36 -3.62 0.27
CA TYR A 334 9.59 -4.43 1.46
C TYR A 334 10.97 -4.23 2.12
N THR A 335 11.96 -3.73 1.38
CA THR A 335 13.32 -3.45 1.90
C THR A 335 13.43 -2.14 2.70
N LEU A 336 12.42 -1.26 2.64
CA LEU A 336 12.53 0.11 3.17
C LEU A 336 12.12 0.21 4.65
N PRO A 337 10.95 -0.32 5.11
CA PRO A 337 10.60 -0.27 6.51
C PRO A 337 11.47 -1.21 7.34
N GLN A 338 12.06 -0.67 8.41
CA GLN A 338 12.92 -1.42 9.34
C GLN A 338 12.17 -1.68 10.64
N ASN A 339 11.23 -2.63 10.62
CA ASN A 339 10.42 -3.01 11.78
C ASN A 339 10.01 -4.49 11.73
N ALA A 340 9.81 -5.09 12.90
CA ALA A 340 9.55 -6.52 13.05
C ALA A 340 8.26 -7.02 12.38
N LEU A 341 7.30 -6.14 12.12
CA LEU A 341 6.02 -6.49 11.50
C LEU A 341 6.17 -6.56 9.97
N ASN A 342 6.98 -5.65 9.38
CA ASN A 342 7.46 -5.79 8.01
C ASN A 342 8.35 -7.03 7.84
N ASP A 343 9.30 -7.27 8.74
CA ASP A 343 10.17 -8.45 8.69
C ASP A 343 9.36 -9.76 8.71
N TRP A 344 8.34 -9.82 9.56
CA TRP A 344 7.41 -10.95 9.61
C TRP A 344 6.60 -11.09 8.31
N LEU A 345 6.07 -10.00 7.76
CA LEU A 345 5.36 -10.03 6.48
C LEU A 345 6.26 -10.55 5.35
N VAL A 346 7.52 -10.10 5.31
CA VAL A 346 8.55 -10.56 4.36
C VAL A 346 8.83 -12.05 4.50
N GLU A 347 9.02 -12.54 5.73
CA GLU A 347 9.22 -13.98 5.99
C GLU A 347 8.01 -14.79 5.51
N GLN A 348 6.79 -14.36 5.84
CA GLN A 348 5.57 -15.10 5.49
C GLN A 348 5.29 -15.09 3.99
N THR A 349 5.41 -13.96 3.29
CA THR A 349 5.14 -13.96 1.84
C THR A 349 6.19 -14.77 1.09
N THR A 350 7.47 -14.61 1.44
CA THR A 350 8.58 -15.29 0.76
C THR A 350 8.52 -16.80 0.95
N SER A 351 8.22 -17.27 2.17
CA SER A 351 8.18 -18.71 2.48
C SER A 351 6.93 -19.44 1.97
N ARG A 352 5.81 -18.74 1.75
CA ARG A 352 4.50 -19.35 1.40
C ARG A 352 4.06 -19.10 -0.05
N PHE A 353 4.60 -18.07 -0.71
CA PHE A 353 4.13 -17.62 -2.03
C PHE A 353 5.28 -17.37 -3.03
N ASP A 354 6.53 -17.72 -2.68
CA ASP A 354 7.73 -17.56 -3.52
C ASP A 354 7.92 -16.12 -4.04
N THR A 355 7.50 -15.11 -3.25
CA THR A 355 7.59 -13.68 -3.58
C THR A 355 7.73 -12.84 -2.30
N PRO A 356 8.54 -11.78 -2.30
CA PRO A 356 8.45 -10.76 -1.25
C PRO A 356 7.07 -10.07 -1.29
N PRO A 357 6.69 -9.34 -0.23
CA PRO A 357 5.50 -8.52 -0.22
C PRO A 357 5.72 -7.31 -1.12
N ASP A 358 4.64 -6.85 -1.74
CA ASP A 358 4.65 -5.75 -2.70
C ASP A 358 3.66 -4.67 -2.25
N LEU A 359 3.54 -3.58 -3.01
CA LEU A 359 2.76 -2.35 -2.71
C LEU A 359 1.59 -2.53 -1.73
N PHE A 360 0.66 -3.43 -2.08
CA PHE A 360 -0.64 -3.56 -1.42
C PHE A 360 -0.74 -4.72 -0.42
N ASP A 361 0.33 -5.52 -0.23
CA ASP A 361 0.41 -6.46 0.89
C ASP A 361 0.44 -5.69 2.22
N ALA A 362 1.13 -4.56 2.25
CA ALA A 362 1.17 -3.67 3.40
C ALA A 362 -0.21 -3.08 3.73
N ASP A 363 -0.97 -2.66 2.70
CA ASP A 363 -2.34 -2.15 2.87
C ASP A 363 -3.33 -3.22 3.33
N GLY A 364 -3.24 -4.43 2.77
CA GLY A 364 -4.04 -5.56 3.24
C GLY A 364 -3.79 -5.84 4.72
N MET A 365 -2.51 -5.90 5.12
CA MET A 365 -2.14 -6.14 6.52
C MET A 365 -2.61 -5.00 7.43
N ASN A 366 -2.46 -3.75 7.01
CA ASN A 366 -2.98 -2.58 7.73
C ASN A 366 -4.50 -2.62 7.90
N ALA A 367 -5.26 -3.03 6.87
CA ALA A 367 -6.71 -3.17 6.95
C ALA A 367 -7.12 -4.23 7.98
N ALA A 368 -6.47 -5.40 8.00
CA ALA A 368 -6.72 -6.43 9.00
C ALA A 368 -6.40 -5.96 10.43
N LEU A 369 -5.26 -5.27 10.61
CA LEU A 369 -4.87 -4.70 11.90
C LEU A 369 -5.82 -3.59 12.36
N ALA A 370 -6.35 -2.77 11.45
CA ALA A 370 -7.37 -1.78 11.76
C ALA A 370 -8.68 -2.44 12.25
N VAL A 371 -9.15 -3.50 11.59
CA VAL A 371 -10.32 -4.30 12.05
C VAL A 371 -10.09 -4.85 13.46
N VAL A 372 -8.95 -5.50 13.70
CA VAL A 372 -8.65 -6.11 14.99
C VAL A 372 -8.49 -5.05 16.08
N ASN A 373 -7.76 -3.97 15.83
CA ASN A 373 -7.55 -2.95 16.85
C ASN A 373 -8.82 -2.15 17.14
N ALA A 374 -9.73 -1.98 16.17
CA ALA A 374 -11.06 -1.45 16.43
C ALA A 374 -11.87 -2.37 17.37
N LEU A 375 -11.90 -3.69 17.10
CA LEU A 375 -12.55 -4.67 17.97
C LEU A 375 -11.91 -4.75 19.37
N ARG A 376 -10.58 -4.60 19.48
CA ARG A 376 -9.89 -4.50 20.77
C ARG A 376 -10.31 -3.26 21.54
N LYS A 377 -10.31 -2.09 20.89
CA LYS A 377 -10.71 -0.79 21.49
C LYS A 377 -12.21 -0.76 21.85
N SER A 378 -13.06 -1.52 21.16
CA SER A 378 -14.49 -1.70 21.51
C SER A 378 -14.77 -2.84 22.51
N GLY A 379 -13.75 -3.60 22.94
CA GLY A 379 -13.91 -4.75 23.84
C GLY A 379 -14.64 -5.96 23.21
N GLY A 380 -14.74 -6.01 21.88
CA GLY A 380 -15.49 -7.00 21.12
C GLY A 380 -16.91 -6.55 20.72
N ASP A 381 -17.33 -5.33 21.05
CA ASP A 381 -18.57 -4.77 20.51
C ASP A 381 -18.39 -4.45 19.01
N ALA A 382 -19.03 -5.27 18.18
CA ALA A 382 -19.05 -5.15 16.72
C ALA A 382 -20.30 -4.41 16.20
N SER A 383 -21.00 -3.65 17.04
CA SER A 383 -22.01 -2.70 16.57
C SER A 383 -21.34 -1.56 15.81
N ALA A 384 -22.02 -1.02 14.80
CA ALA A 384 -21.46 0.05 13.97
C ALA A 384 -20.97 1.23 14.83
N ALA A 385 -21.81 1.74 15.74
CA ALA A 385 -21.45 2.87 16.60
C ALA A 385 -20.18 2.62 17.46
N ALA A 386 -19.99 1.40 17.97
CA ALA A 386 -18.78 1.04 18.71
C ALA A 386 -17.54 0.96 17.81
N LEU A 387 -17.67 0.41 16.61
CA LEU A 387 -16.59 0.33 15.62
C LEU A 387 -16.19 1.70 15.07
N LEU A 388 -17.15 2.60 14.79
CA LEU A 388 -16.87 3.97 14.34
C LEU A 388 -16.06 4.74 15.40
N ALA A 389 -16.53 4.73 16.66
CA ALA A 389 -15.82 5.36 17.78
C ALA A 389 -14.47 4.70 18.10
N ALA A 390 -14.30 3.43 17.74
CA ALA A 390 -13.02 2.74 17.85
C ALA A 390 -12.05 3.13 16.72
N LEU A 391 -12.52 3.29 15.48
CA LEU A 391 -11.70 3.64 14.32
C LEU A 391 -11.29 5.12 14.29
N GLU A 392 -12.15 6.03 14.76
CA GLU A 392 -11.82 7.46 14.82
C GLU A 392 -10.66 7.73 15.79
N GLY A 393 -9.61 8.40 15.29
CA GLY A 393 -8.36 8.61 16.03
C GLY A 393 -7.63 7.33 16.40
N LEU A 394 -7.85 6.21 15.68
CA LEU A 394 -7.14 4.97 15.92
C LEU A 394 -5.70 5.06 15.41
N GLU A 395 -4.76 4.72 16.29
CA GLU A 395 -3.34 4.59 16.01
C GLU A 395 -2.90 3.14 16.25
N PHE A 396 -2.11 2.57 15.34
CA PHE A 396 -1.56 1.22 15.47
C PHE A 396 -0.30 1.04 14.62
N GLU A 397 0.55 0.06 14.98
CA GLU A 397 1.72 -0.30 14.18
C GLU A 397 1.33 -1.24 13.02
N GLY A 398 1.82 -0.92 11.82
CA GLY A 398 1.70 -1.73 10.61
C GLY A 398 3.05 -1.93 9.91
N PRO A 399 3.10 -2.54 8.71
CA PRO A 399 4.37 -2.83 8.03
C PRO A 399 5.19 -1.58 7.71
N LYS A 400 4.54 -0.42 7.68
CA LYS A 400 5.16 0.89 7.40
C LYS A 400 5.43 1.71 8.67
N GLY A 401 5.40 1.08 9.84
CA GLY A 401 5.40 1.75 11.14
C GLY A 401 4.01 2.24 11.52
N THR A 402 3.93 3.29 12.32
CA THR A 402 2.69 3.84 12.87
C THR A 402 1.72 4.31 11.78
N ILE A 403 0.51 3.76 11.78
CA ILE A 403 -0.66 4.17 10.99
C ILE A 403 -1.62 4.92 11.91
N TYR A 404 -2.06 6.10 11.50
CA TYR A 404 -2.97 6.95 12.30
C TYR A 404 -4.16 7.41 11.45
N PHE A 405 -5.38 7.01 11.81
CA PHE A 405 -6.60 7.56 11.19
C PHE A 405 -6.91 8.93 11.78
N ARG A 406 -6.73 10.00 10.98
CA ARG A 406 -7.04 11.36 11.43
C ARG A 406 -8.55 11.55 11.61
N PRO A 407 -9.04 12.06 12.76
CA PRO A 407 -10.47 12.20 13.04
C PRO A 407 -11.23 13.09 12.05
N GLU A 408 -10.56 14.06 11.44
CA GLU A 408 -11.17 15.11 10.64
C GLU A 408 -11.98 14.54 9.47
N ASP A 409 -11.37 13.67 8.67
CA ASP A 409 -11.94 13.07 7.44
C ASP A 409 -11.60 11.57 7.25
N HIS A 410 -11.07 10.92 8.30
CA HIS A 410 -10.81 9.48 8.37
C HIS A 410 -9.72 8.94 7.41
N VAL A 411 -8.78 9.80 6.99
CA VAL A 411 -7.58 9.40 6.22
C VAL A 411 -6.50 8.83 7.14
N ALA A 412 -5.89 7.70 6.75
CA ALA A 412 -4.70 7.18 7.40
C ALA A 412 -3.43 7.94 7.01
N ILE A 413 -2.84 8.65 7.98
CA ILE A 413 -1.50 9.22 7.89
C ILE A 413 -0.48 8.10 8.13
N GLN A 414 0.47 7.98 7.20
CA GLN A 414 1.45 6.90 7.15
C GLN A 414 2.71 7.35 6.39
N ASP A 415 3.81 6.66 6.63
CA ASP A 415 5.08 6.94 5.95
C ASP A 415 5.00 6.56 4.47
N MET A 416 5.79 7.24 3.64
CA MET A 416 6.01 6.98 2.22
C MET A 416 7.47 7.24 1.90
N TYR A 417 7.96 6.74 0.76
CA TYR A 417 9.40 6.74 0.49
C TYR A 417 9.72 7.46 -0.81
N VAL A 418 10.85 8.15 -0.83
CA VAL A 418 11.54 8.56 -2.06
C VAL A 418 12.78 7.69 -2.17
N VAL A 419 12.96 7.06 -3.33
CA VAL A 419 14.00 6.05 -3.56
C VAL A 419 14.68 6.25 -4.90
N THR A 420 15.91 5.78 -5.03
CA THR A 420 16.64 5.68 -6.29
C THR A 420 16.56 4.26 -6.82
N LEU A 421 16.15 4.09 -8.07
CA LEU A 421 16.15 2.81 -8.77
C LEU A 421 17.59 2.43 -9.16
N THR A 422 18.20 1.46 -8.47
CA THR A 422 19.61 1.08 -8.68
C THR A 422 19.79 -0.05 -9.69
N ASN A 423 18.83 -0.97 -9.77
CA ASN A 423 18.86 -2.13 -10.65
C ASN A 423 17.43 -2.67 -10.92
N LEU A 424 17.29 -3.62 -11.85
CA LEU A 424 16.02 -4.28 -12.21
C LEU A 424 16.20 -5.78 -12.45
N ASP A 425 17.34 -6.34 -12.05
CA ASP A 425 17.77 -7.73 -12.31
C ASP A 425 18.13 -8.52 -11.05
N ASP A 426 18.06 -7.90 -9.86
CA ASP A 426 18.14 -8.62 -8.58
C ASP A 426 16.94 -9.60 -8.45
N PRO A 427 17.19 -10.92 -8.23
CA PRO A 427 16.14 -11.94 -8.22
C PRO A 427 15.27 -11.91 -6.96
N GLU A 428 15.65 -11.15 -5.93
CA GLU A 428 14.86 -10.88 -4.74
C GLU A 428 14.12 -9.52 -4.86
N PHE A 429 14.17 -8.86 -6.03
CA PHE A 429 13.58 -7.55 -6.30
C PHE A 429 14.18 -6.41 -5.45
N LYS A 430 15.45 -6.49 -5.05
CA LYS A 430 16.14 -5.44 -4.27
C LYS A 430 16.54 -4.25 -5.15
N PHE A 431 15.55 -3.56 -5.72
CA PHE A 431 15.74 -2.56 -6.77
C PHE A 431 16.12 -1.15 -6.28
N PHE A 432 15.98 -0.86 -4.99
CA PHE A 432 15.90 0.51 -4.49
C PHE A 432 16.87 0.83 -3.35
N ASP A 433 17.55 1.97 -3.47
CA ASP A 433 18.21 2.66 -2.36
C ASP A 433 17.28 3.76 -1.80
N LEU A 434 17.17 3.86 -0.47
CA LEU A 434 16.36 4.88 0.18
C LEU A 434 17.02 6.28 0.08
N VAL A 435 16.27 7.28 -0.38
CA VAL A 435 16.68 8.69 -0.38
C VAL A 435 16.09 9.42 0.81
N SER A 436 14.77 9.31 1.03
CA SER A 436 14.11 9.82 2.22
C SER A 436 12.83 9.06 2.56
N THR A 437 12.48 9.04 3.84
CA THR A 437 11.12 8.71 4.29
C THR A 437 10.39 10.02 4.55
N ASN A 438 9.23 10.17 3.92
CA ASN A 438 8.30 11.28 4.12
C ASN A 438 7.07 10.76 4.86
N ARG A 439 6.29 11.64 5.49
CA ARG A 439 4.99 11.30 6.09
C ARG A 439 3.93 12.28 5.58
N PRO A 440 3.39 12.06 4.36
CA PRO A 440 2.57 13.07 3.70
C PRO A 440 1.25 13.34 4.43
N GLU A 441 1.04 14.61 4.77
CA GLU A 441 -0.20 15.14 5.33
C GLU A 441 -0.99 15.85 4.21
N PRO A 442 -2.07 15.24 3.69
CA PRO A 442 -2.88 15.84 2.64
C PRO A 442 -3.78 16.95 3.21
N PRO A 443 -4.31 17.88 2.38
CA PRO A 443 -5.33 18.81 2.83
C PRO A 443 -6.62 18.05 3.24
N CYS A 444 -7.51 18.74 3.95
CA CYS A 444 -8.87 18.28 4.20
C CYS A 444 -9.73 18.56 2.96
N LEU A 445 -10.32 17.53 2.37
CA LEU A 445 -11.08 17.63 1.11
C LEU A 445 -12.60 17.61 1.30
N LEU A 446 -13.05 17.80 2.55
CA LEU A 446 -14.47 17.77 2.89
C LEU A 446 -15.25 18.90 2.19
N PRO A 447 -16.49 18.62 1.73
CA PRO A 447 -17.33 19.63 1.09
C PRO A 447 -17.73 20.72 2.09
N GLU A 448 -18.10 21.90 1.58
CA GLU A 448 -18.41 23.12 2.36
C GLU A 448 -19.24 22.88 3.63
N GLY A 449 -20.30 22.05 3.55
CA GLY A 449 -21.17 21.71 4.67
C GLY A 449 -20.57 20.83 5.77
N LEU A 450 -19.32 20.39 5.63
CA LEU A 450 -18.57 19.54 6.57
C LEU A 450 -17.20 20.13 6.95
N GLN A 451 -16.82 21.31 6.45
CA GLN A 451 -15.49 21.90 6.68
C GLN A 451 -15.20 22.22 8.14
N ASP A 452 -16.22 22.36 9.00
CA ASP A 452 -16.04 22.46 10.46
C ASP A 452 -15.29 21.24 11.05
N ARG A 453 -15.34 20.07 10.39
CA ARG A 453 -14.55 18.89 10.77
C ARG A 453 -13.07 18.99 10.44
N CYS A 454 -12.66 19.86 9.50
CA CYS A 454 -11.27 19.97 9.05
C CYS A 454 -10.32 20.54 10.12
N GLY A 455 -10.85 21.17 11.18
CA GLY A 455 -10.03 21.77 12.23
C GLY A 455 -9.05 22.81 11.69
N ASP A 456 -7.76 22.62 11.96
CA ASP A 456 -6.67 23.50 11.52
C ASP A 456 -6.03 23.04 10.17
N LEU A 457 -6.56 21.99 9.51
CA LEU A 457 -6.02 21.50 8.23
C LEU A 457 -6.25 22.51 7.08
N PRO A 458 -5.33 22.62 6.11
CA PRO A 458 -5.61 23.30 4.83
C PRO A 458 -6.82 22.66 4.16
N VAL A 459 -7.72 23.48 3.60
CA VAL A 459 -9.00 23.00 3.05
C VAL A 459 -9.00 23.10 1.53
N GLY A 460 -9.33 21.99 0.86
CA GLY A 460 -9.47 21.92 -0.60
C GLY A 460 -8.15 21.90 -1.39
N SER A 461 -7.12 22.61 -0.94
CA SER A 461 -5.77 22.61 -1.53
C SER A 461 -4.67 22.63 -0.48
N LEU A 462 -3.44 22.27 -0.87
CA LEU A 462 -2.24 22.38 -0.02
C LEU A 462 -1.89 23.83 0.34
N GLY A 463 -2.30 24.79 -0.48
CA GLY A 463 -2.06 26.22 -0.25
C GLY A 463 -3.12 26.92 0.60
N GLY A 464 -4.27 26.29 0.84
CA GLY A 464 -5.51 26.94 1.28
C GLY A 464 -6.28 27.53 0.10
#